data_AF-A0A972K3G0-F1
#
_entry.id   AF-A0A972K3G0-F1
#
_cell.length_a   1.000
_cell.length_b   1.000
_cell.length_c   1.000
_cell.angle_alpha   90.00
_cell.angle_beta   90.00
_cell.angle_gamma   90.00
#
_symmetry.space_group_name_H-M   'P 1'
#
loop_
_entity.id
_entity.type
_entity.pdbx_description
1 polymer ?
#
loop_
_entity_poly.entity_id
_entity_poly.type
_entity_poly.pdbx_seq_one_letter_code
_entity_poly.pdbx_strand_id
1 'polypeptide(L)'
;MRREKRYLSRRKASLVSVLLTASLLTAAISAPKAALAVGPTDIVQQQAAAVYALTDSLQVEVKSLLNEKTSEGTRIAAVIRIKSQGASKTVKIPDLDLRVTTADNQEITLQASTLNAHVIRTQTVEELNYYVTVDRNDAFELTDLTWYSVDWYSYPKKESVQLSIPVPGVSWNGQNSVLQNPADSRSWGEPFVLPAVIDSPIQYTPVSVSKDFGPEGPINNVVLLAENPSDSDRTVPDFTLDGKAEPGVSNKLVFNGKRVEQGPIILEPKGRKYLHFVIPTDKDTILNSFNVLTTETFRQVDAKGQVNALSYNVGRYNIQWPAGNGISTEYAEAPVYEAETAFGFDPISNAIDPNMSISLVEFHKYLNEGEGYQTAIAKYMLTNNGDIPIPLPVFQTKLLSKQGLKYSGTRQAATASEIMPHSSYVISYSYNLPSELEDNQMVVAFSDGKTTGVTGTPLGAYKVSFQASDPTASEMSFYPFNVKLNTWTLNAQTYGSTTSPITYTYRLMMDMDIERNEKVTVDQNFAKLRLELIDPTGKQIGAKDLPFTGTNRIISGKQFIKFDNLRTDEQEYPLTIQMYEVMATPTGEAKRLVGILKQ
;
A
#
# COMPACT_ATOMS: atom_id res chain seq x y z
N MET A 1 -74.41 -50.40 -6.26
CA MET A 1 -75.68 -50.38 -7.02
C MET A 1 -75.66 -49.14 -7.93
N ARG A 2 -75.95 -49.32 -9.22
CA ARG A 2 -76.13 -48.30 -10.29
C ARG A 2 -74.90 -47.55 -10.83
N ARG A 3 -74.47 -48.02 -12.01
CA ARG A 3 -73.98 -47.24 -13.16
C ARG A 3 -75.10 -46.35 -13.73
N GLU A 4 -74.68 -45.25 -14.37
CA GLU A 4 -75.20 -44.57 -15.59
C GLU A 4 -75.06 -43.05 -15.41
N LYS A 5 -74.86 -42.18 -16.41
CA LYS A 5 -74.32 -42.16 -17.78
C LYS A 5 -74.37 -40.67 -18.18
N ARG A 6 -73.33 -40.18 -18.87
CA ARG A 6 -73.34 -39.17 -19.97
C ARG A 6 -74.12 -37.85 -19.78
N TYR A 7 -73.43 -36.72 -19.97
CA TYR A 7 -73.67 -35.89 -21.17
C TYR A 7 -72.38 -35.18 -21.61
N LEU A 8 -72.13 -35.23 -22.92
CA LEU A 8 -71.06 -34.53 -23.63
C LEU A 8 -71.51 -33.10 -23.96
N SER A 9 -70.58 -32.14 -23.94
CA SER A 9 -70.43 -31.20 -25.05
C SER A 9 -68.95 -30.89 -25.29
N ARG A 10 -68.60 -30.73 -26.57
CA ARG A 10 -67.25 -30.80 -27.15
C ARG A 10 -66.83 -29.41 -27.68
N ARG A 11 -65.55 -29.08 -27.43
CA ARG A 11 -64.56 -28.37 -28.30
C ARG A 11 -64.82 -26.88 -28.57
N LYS A 12 -63.81 -25.99 -28.59
CA LYS A 12 -62.44 -26.05 -29.15
C LYS A 12 -61.50 -25.22 -28.22
N ALA A 13 -60.35 -25.70 -27.73
CA ALA A 13 -59.08 -26.04 -28.38
C ALA A 13 -58.24 -24.83 -28.87
N SER A 14 -57.22 -24.48 -28.07
CA SER A 14 -55.83 -24.06 -28.38
C SER A 14 -55.13 -23.96 -27.00
N LEU A 15 -54.26 -24.85 -26.49
CA LEU A 15 -52.94 -25.33 -26.97
C LEU A 15 -52.14 -24.13 -27.50
N VAL A 16 -51.18 -23.57 -26.74
CA VAL A 16 -49.85 -24.15 -26.52
C VAL A 16 -49.35 -23.98 -25.08
N SER A 17 -48.89 -25.10 -24.55
CA SER A 17 -48.10 -25.35 -23.34
C SER A 17 -46.60 -25.31 -23.62
N VAL A 18 -45.76 -24.90 -22.66
CA VAL A 18 -44.49 -25.52 -22.18
C VAL A 18 -44.05 -24.68 -20.95
N LEU A 19 -44.33 -25.07 -19.69
CA LEU A 19 -43.60 -26.00 -18.81
C LEU A 19 -42.09 -25.76 -18.71
N LEU A 20 -41.62 -25.24 -17.57
CA LEU A 20 -40.50 -25.86 -16.86
C LEU A 20 -40.52 -25.47 -15.37
N THR A 21 -40.72 -26.50 -14.54
CA THR A 21 -40.58 -26.52 -13.09
C THR A 21 -39.54 -27.58 -12.72
N ALA A 22 -38.90 -27.36 -11.56
CA ALA A 22 -38.03 -28.26 -10.78
C ALA A 22 -36.54 -28.27 -11.25
N SER A 23 -35.51 -28.26 -10.38
CA SER A 23 -35.37 -28.72 -8.99
C SER A 23 -34.06 -28.11 -8.41
N LEU A 24 -34.03 -27.58 -7.17
CA LEU A 24 -33.50 -28.19 -5.93
C LEU A 24 -32.01 -28.62 -5.89
N LEU A 25 -31.27 -27.91 -5.03
CA LEU A 25 -30.25 -28.35 -4.05
C LEU A 25 -29.25 -29.45 -4.43
N THR A 26 -27.98 -29.06 -4.54
CA THR A 26 -26.84 -29.82 -3.99
C THR A 26 -25.74 -28.87 -3.54
N ALA A 27 -25.42 -28.90 -2.25
CA ALA A 27 -24.18 -28.37 -1.71
C ALA A 27 -23.02 -29.29 -2.13
N ALA A 28 -21.96 -28.70 -2.68
CA ALA A 28 -20.68 -29.35 -2.82
C ALA A 28 -19.57 -28.33 -2.54
N ILE A 29 -18.72 -28.73 -1.61
CA ILE A 29 -17.49 -28.14 -1.11
C ILE A 29 -16.64 -27.52 -2.23
N SER A 30 -16.27 -26.26 -2.09
CA SER A 30 -15.20 -25.63 -2.88
C SER A 30 -14.22 -24.92 -1.95
N ALA A 31 -13.00 -25.44 -1.90
CA ALA A 31 -11.82 -24.81 -1.33
C ALA A 31 -11.52 -23.47 -2.01
N PRO A 32 -11.00 -22.45 -1.31
CA PRO A 32 -10.55 -21.23 -1.97
C PRO A 32 -9.19 -21.50 -2.61
N LYS A 33 -9.19 -21.83 -3.90
CA LYS A 33 -8.02 -21.62 -4.75
C LYS A 33 -7.94 -20.13 -5.05
N ALA A 34 -6.78 -19.56 -4.73
CA ALA A 34 -6.32 -18.29 -5.27
C ALA A 34 -6.54 -18.27 -6.79
N ALA A 35 -7.20 -17.23 -7.26
CA ALA A 35 -7.32 -16.93 -8.68
C ALA A 35 -7.01 -15.45 -8.88
N LEU A 36 -5.71 -15.16 -9.00
CA LEU A 36 -5.22 -14.13 -9.91
C LEU A 36 -5.61 -14.58 -11.33
N ALA A 37 -6.82 -14.23 -11.74
CA ALA A 37 -7.29 -14.36 -13.12
C ALA A 37 -8.43 -13.36 -13.32
N VAL A 38 -8.09 -12.08 -13.46
CA VAL A 38 -9.03 -11.08 -14.00
C VAL A 38 -9.01 -11.25 -15.52
N GLY A 39 -9.95 -12.05 -16.03
CA GLY A 39 -10.35 -11.99 -17.44
C GLY A 39 -11.15 -10.70 -17.71
N PRO A 40 -11.19 -10.21 -18.96
CA PRO A 40 -11.78 -8.92 -19.28
C PRO A 40 -13.28 -9.03 -19.50
N THR A 41 -14.08 -8.96 -18.44
CA THR A 41 -15.55 -8.76 -18.45
C THR A 41 -15.91 -8.28 -17.04
N ASP A 42 -16.34 -7.06 -16.75
CA ASP A 42 -17.21 -6.15 -17.48
C ASP A 42 -16.67 -4.72 -17.38
N ILE A 43 -16.64 -4.02 -18.51
CA ILE A 43 -16.36 -2.59 -18.55
C ILE A 43 -17.62 -1.91 -18.01
N VAL A 44 -17.58 -1.41 -16.77
CA VAL A 44 -18.66 -0.59 -16.21
C VAL A 44 -18.81 0.63 -17.12
N GLN A 45 -19.89 0.67 -17.90
CA GLN A 45 -20.24 1.82 -18.74
C GLN A 45 -20.49 3.02 -17.84
N GLN A 46 -19.50 3.92 -17.80
CA GLN A 46 -19.62 5.25 -17.24
C GLN A 46 -20.79 5.97 -17.94
N GLN A 47 -21.71 6.53 -17.15
CA GLN A 47 -22.83 7.31 -17.68
C GLN A 47 -22.24 8.46 -18.52
N ALA A 48 -22.51 8.45 -19.82
CA ALA A 48 -22.02 9.48 -20.73
C ALA A 48 -22.52 10.85 -20.25
N ALA A 49 -21.63 11.83 -20.15
CA ALA A 49 -22.01 13.19 -19.83
C ALA A 49 -23.06 13.66 -20.84
N ALA A 50 -24.15 14.26 -20.35
CA ALA A 50 -25.22 14.72 -21.20
C ALA A 50 -24.71 15.82 -22.15
N VAL A 51 -24.85 15.57 -23.45
CA VAL A 51 -24.42 16.49 -24.51
C VAL A 51 -25.63 17.29 -24.97
N TYR A 52 -25.52 18.62 -24.94
CA TYR A 52 -26.59 19.54 -25.31
C TYR A 52 -26.21 20.35 -26.55
N ALA A 53 -27.15 20.56 -27.47
CA ALA A 53 -26.90 21.44 -28.62
C ALA A 53 -27.02 22.91 -28.17
N LEU A 54 -25.97 23.70 -28.39
CA LEU A 54 -26.00 25.15 -28.19
C LEU A 54 -26.44 25.88 -29.47
N THR A 55 -26.01 25.37 -30.63
CA THR A 55 -26.48 25.77 -31.96
C THR A 55 -26.47 24.53 -32.87
N ASP A 56 -26.94 24.66 -34.11
CA ASP A 56 -26.87 23.58 -35.11
C ASP A 56 -25.45 23.06 -35.39
N SER A 57 -24.41 23.80 -34.99
CA SER A 57 -23.00 23.48 -35.25
C SER A 57 -22.15 23.31 -33.99
N LEU A 58 -22.70 23.56 -32.80
CA LEU A 58 -21.98 23.54 -31.52
C LEU A 58 -22.74 22.73 -30.48
N GLN A 59 -22.03 21.82 -29.83
CA GLN A 59 -22.52 21.06 -28.68
C GLN A 59 -21.73 21.40 -27.43
N VAL A 60 -22.40 21.43 -26.29
CA VAL A 60 -21.79 21.69 -24.99
C VAL A 60 -22.02 20.54 -24.01
N GLU A 61 -21.05 20.35 -23.14
CA GLU A 61 -21.02 19.32 -22.10
C GLU A 61 -20.46 19.97 -20.82
N VAL A 62 -21.15 19.81 -19.69
CA VAL A 62 -20.68 20.32 -18.40
C VAL A 62 -19.61 19.38 -17.85
N LYS A 63 -18.35 19.83 -17.79
CA LYS A 63 -17.21 19.04 -17.27
C LYS A 63 -17.15 19.08 -15.75
N SER A 64 -17.36 20.25 -15.16
CA SER A 64 -17.37 20.42 -13.70
C SER A 64 -18.13 21.66 -13.28
N LEU A 65 -18.70 21.58 -12.09
CA LEU A 65 -19.38 22.68 -11.43
C LEU A 65 -18.90 22.73 -9.96
N LEU A 66 -18.48 23.90 -9.51
CA LEU A 66 -18.03 24.18 -8.15
C LEU A 66 -19.04 25.10 -7.47
N ASN A 67 -19.35 24.83 -6.22
CA ASN A 67 -20.14 25.68 -5.33
C ASN A 67 -19.55 25.62 -3.92
N GLU A 68 -18.35 26.16 -3.75
CA GLU A 68 -17.56 26.02 -2.53
C GLU A 68 -17.70 27.24 -1.62
N LYS A 69 -18.02 27.01 -0.35
CA LYS A 69 -18.00 28.04 0.67
C LYS A 69 -16.58 28.30 1.18
N THR A 70 -16.16 29.57 1.18
CA THR A 70 -14.86 30.03 1.69
C THR A 70 -15.04 31.15 2.72
N SER A 71 -13.95 31.61 3.33
CA SER A 71 -13.98 32.76 4.26
C SER A 71 -14.33 34.10 3.58
N GLU A 72 -14.19 34.18 2.26
CA GLU A 72 -14.45 35.37 1.44
C GLU A 72 -15.85 35.36 0.81
N GLY A 73 -16.66 34.33 1.08
CA GLY A 73 -17.96 34.08 0.45
C GLY A 73 -18.01 32.74 -0.29
N THR A 74 -18.98 32.58 -1.18
CA THR A 74 -19.19 31.34 -1.95
C THR A 74 -18.62 31.47 -3.35
N ARG A 75 -17.72 30.56 -3.72
CA ARG A 75 -17.07 30.48 -5.02
C ARG A 75 -17.87 29.55 -5.93
N ILE A 76 -18.34 30.10 -7.05
CA ILE A 76 -19.05 29.33 -8.07
C ILE A 76 -18.19 29.30 -9.32
N ALA A 77 -17.93 28.11 -9.84
CA ALA A 77 -17.16 27.94 -11.06
C ALA A 77 -17.78 26.86 -11.96
N ALA A 78 -17.74 27.07 -13.27
CA ALA A 78 -18.21 26.11 -14.24
C ALA A 78 -17.16 25.91 -15.34
N VAL A 79 -16.88 24.65 -15.67
CA VAL A 79 -16.02 24.30 -16.81
C VAL A 79 -16.88 23.57 -17.82
N ILE A 80 -16.93 24.12 -19.04
CA ILE A 80 -17.80 23.67 -20.12
C ILE A 80 -16.94 23.23 -21.29
N ARG A 81 -17.15 22.00 -21.76
CA ARG A 81 -16.56 21.52 -23.02
C ARG A 81 -17.47 21.88 -24.16
N ILE A 82 -16.90 22.50 -25.19
CA ILE A 82 -17.61 22.82 -26.42
C ILE A 82 -16.99 22.04 -27.58
N LYS A 83 -17.85 21.39 -28.36
CA LYS A 83 -17.50 20.51 -29.49
C LYS A 83 -18.14 21.05 -30.77
N SER A 84 -17.36 21.09 -31.85
CA SER A 84 -17.85 21.40 -33.20
C SER A 84 -18.52 20.16 -33.82
N GLN A 85 -19.77 20.30 -34.28
CA GLN A 85 -20.44 19.28 -35.09
C GLN A 85 -20.48 19.67 -36.57
N GLY A 86 -20.09 18.74 -37.44
CA GLY A 86 -20.40 18.78 -38.89
C GLY A 86 -19.80 19.94 -39.70
N ALA A 87 -19.04 20.85 -39.09
CA ALA A 87 -18.51 22.01 -39.79
C ALA A 87 -17.24 21.67 -40.60
N SER A 88 -17.20 22.05 -41.87
CA SER A 88 -16.00 22.00 -42.74
C SER A 88 -15.11 23.24 -42.60
N LYS A 89 -15.52 24.19 -41.75
CA LYS A 89 -14.81 25.44 -41.45
C LYS A 89 -14.88 25.75 -39.96
N THR A 90 -13.93 26.56 -39.51
CA THR A 90 -13.86 27.11 -38.16
C THR A 90 -15.17 27.81 -37.76
N VAL A 91 -15.71 27.49 -36.57
CA VAL A 91 -16.99 28.02 -36.06
C VAL A 91 -16.72 29.05 -34.97
N LYS A 92 -17.37 30.22 -35.04
CA LYS A 92 -17.29 31.24 -33.97
C LYS A 92 -18.14 30.80 -32.78
N ILE A 93 -17.59 30.90 -31.57
CA ILE A 93 -18.34 30.69 -30.34
C ILE A 93 -19.15 31.98 -30.08
N PRO A 94 -20.48 31.91 -29.94
CA PRO A 94 -21.29 33.09 -29.65
C PRO A 94 -20.91 33.71 -28.30
N ASP A 95 -20.86 35.04 -28.24
CA ASP A 95 -20.68 35.76 -26.97
C ASP A 95 -22.00 35.70 -26.20
N LEU A 96 -22.07 34.79 -25.22
CA LEU A 96 -23.25 34.52 -24.40
C LEU A 96 -22.90 34.71 -22.93
N ASP A 97 -23.87 35.24 -22.17
CA ASP A 97 -23.78 35.34 -20.72
C ASP A 97 -24.16 33.99 -20.11
N LEU A 98 -23.25 33.42 -19.32
CA LEU A 98 -23.53 32.21 -18.56
C LEU A 98 -24.03 32.61 -17.17
N ARG A 99 -25.26 32.21 -16.85
CA ARG A 99 -25.87 32.42 -15.53
C ARG A 99 -26.14 31.09 -14.86
N VAL A 100 -25.95 31.04 -13.55
CA VAL A 100 -26.38 29.92 -12.71
C VAL A 100 -27.62 30.32 -11.91
N THR A 101 -28.58 29.40 -11.82
CA THR A 101 -29.79 29.57 -11.01
C THR A 101 -29.64 28.78 -9.72
N THR A 102 -29.87 29.43 -8.59
CA THR A 102 -29.84 28.81 -7.26
C THR A 102 -31.22 28.24 -6.87
N ALA A 103 -31.28 27.37 -5.87
CA ALA A 103 -32.53 26.77 -5.39
C ALA A 103 -33.56 27.79 -4.87
N ASP A 104 -33.13 28.98 -4.46
CA ASP A 104 -33.97 30.12 -4.11
C ASP A 104 -34.32 31.02 -5.31
N ASN A 105 -34.09 30.53 -6.53
CA ASN A 105 -34.44 31.17 -7.80
C ASN A 105 -33.73 32.52 -8.02
N GLN A 106 -32.49 32.66 -7.55
CA GLN A 106 -31.61 33.79 -7.87
C GLN A 106 -30.71 33.43 -9.06
N GLU A 107 -30.55 34.37 -9.99
CA GLU A 107 -29.63 34.23 -11.12
C GLU A 107 -28.31 34.95 -10.84
N ILE A 108 -27.20 34.24 -10.98
CA ILE A 108 -25.84 34.78 -10.80
C ILE A 108 -25.08 34.65 -12.11
N THR A 109 -24.63 35.77 -12.67
CA THR A 109 -23.81 35.78 -13.89
C THR A 109 -22.37 35.39 -13.56
N LEU A 110 -21.82 34.41 -14.30
CA LEU A 110 -20.44 33.97 -14.16
C LEU A 110 -19.49 34.76 -15.07
N GLN A 111 -18.30 35.06 -14.59
CA GLN A 111 -17.27 35.73 -15.39
C GLN A 111 -16.52 34.71 -16.26
N ALA A 112 -16.43 34.98 -17.56
CA ALA A 112 -15.63 34.17 -18.48
C ALA A 112 -14.12 34.38 -18.28
N SER A 113 -13.33 33.31 -18.43
CA SER A 113 -11.87 33.41 -18.37
C SER A 113 -11.32 34.12 -19.61
N THR A 114 -10.22 34.86 -19.44
CA THR A 114 -9.57 35.61 -20.52
C THR A 114 -8.91 34.73 -21.57
N LEU A 115 -8.71 33.43 -21.30
CA LEU A 115 -8.20 32.45 -22.26
C LEU A 115 -9.29 31.58 -22.90
N ASN A 116 -10.57 31.87 -22.64
CA ASN A 116 -11.64 31.14 -23.30
C ASN A 116 -11.55 31.33 -24.82
N ALA A 117 -11.66 30.23 -25.56
CA ALA A 117 -11.66 30.29 -27.02
C ALA A 117 -12.90 31.06 -27.50
N HIS A 118 -12.71 32.02 -28.41
CA HIS A 118 -13.81 32.68 -29.12
C HIS A 118 -14.18 31.96 -30.42
N VAL A 119 -13.37 30.97 -30.81
CA VAL A 119 -13.43 30.31 -32.11
C VAL A 119 -12.94 28.87 -31.94
N ILE A 120 -13.70 27.90 -32.48
CA ILE A 120 -13.34 26.47 -32.44
C ILE A 120 -13.00 25.96 -33.85
N ARG A 121 -11.92 25.19 -33.96
CA ARG A 121 -11.55 24.53 -35.21
C ARG A 121 -12.44 23.32 -35.45
N THR A 122 -12.51 22.87 -36.70
CA THR A 122 -13.32 21.71 -37.07
C THR A 122 -12.82 20.47 -36.35
N GLN A 123 -13.74 19.69 -35.76
CA GLN A 123 -13.43 18.44 -35.04
C GLN A 123 -12.50 18.60 -33.83
N THR A 124 -12.37 19.81 -33.27
CA THR A 124 -11.67 20.01 -32.00
C THR A 124 -12.66 20.17 -30.84
N VAL A 125 -12.15 20.01 -29.63
CA VAL A 125 -12.85 20.25 -28.38
C VAL A 125 -12.11 21.36 -27.65
N GLU A 126 -12.83 22.35 -27.15
CA GLU A 126 -12.27 23.45 -26.36
C GLU A 126 -12.94 23.50 -24.99
N GLU A 127 -12.22 23.96 -23.97
CA GLU A 127 -12.75 24.11 -22.60
C GLU A 127 -12.95 25.60 -22.27
N LEU A 128 -14.16 25.96 -21.88
CA LEU A 128 -14.55 27.30 -21.45
C LEU A 128 -14.69 27.32 -19.93
N ASN A 129 -13.92 28.19 -19.29
CA ASN A 129 -13.89 28.34 -17.83
C ASN A 129 -14.65 29.59 -17.41
N TYR A 130 -15.49 29.45 -16.41
CA TYR A 130 -16.28 30.52 -15.82
C TYR A 130 -16.16 30.51 -14.30
N TYR A 131 -16.12 31.68 -13.67
CA TYR A 131 -15.90 31.82 -12.24
C TYR A 131 -16.58 33.07 -11.68
N VAL A 132 -17.06 33.01 -10.44
CA VAL A 132 -17.48 34.18 -9.65
C VAL A 132 -17.33 33.88 -8.16
N THR A 133 -17.05 34.92 -7.37
CA THR A 133 -17.18 34.86 -5.91
C THR A 133 -18.38 35.71 -5.50
N VAL A 134 -19.32 35.14 -4.78
CA VAL A 134 -20.49 35.84 -4.23
C VAL A 134 -20.29 36.04 -2.74
N ASP A 135 -20.54 37.26 -2.25
CA ASP A 135 -20.51 37.58 -0.81
C ASP A 135 -21.77 37.04 -0.11
N ARG A 136 -21.88 35.71 -0.10
CA ARG A 136 -22.96 34.94 0.51
C ARG A 136 -22.35 33.82 1.35
N ASN A 137 -22.81 33.72 2.59
CA ASN A 137 -22.23 32.82 3.59
C ASN A 137 -23.19 31.71 4.04
N ASP A 138 -24.46 31.73 3.63
CA ASP A 138 -25.40 30.62 3.83
C ASP A 138 -25.21 29.53 2.75
N ALA A 139 -25.61 28.30 3.08
CA ALA A 139 -25.52 27.17 2.16
C ALA A 139 -26.72 27.17 1.20
N PHE A 140 -26.45 27.02 -0.10
CA PHE A 140 -27.46 26.90 -1.15
C PHE A 140 -26.97 25.94 -2.24
N GLU A 141 -27.91 25.36 -2.99
CA GLU A 141 -27.62 24.44 -4.09
C GLU A 141 -27.86 25.12 -5.44
N LEU A 142 -27.19 24.61 -6.47
CA LEU A 142 -27.33 25.05 -7.85
C LEU A 142 -28.36 24.16 -8.57
N THR A 143 -29.23 24.78 -9.37
CA THR A 143 -30.35 24.10 -10.03
C THR A 143 -30.18 24.05 -11.54
N ASP A 144 -29.90 25.19 -12.18
CA ASP A 144 -29.79 25.29 -13.63
C ASP A 144 -28.58 26.13 -14.04
N LEU A 145 -28.01 25.78 -15.19
CA LEU A 145 -26.99 26.57 -15.88
C LEU A 145 -27.55 27.04 -17.21
N THR A 146 -27.70 28.36 -17.38
CA THR A 146 -28.44 28.96 -18.49
C THR A 146 -27.57 29.93 -19.28
N TRP A 147 -27.56 29.78 -20.60
CA TRP A 147 -26.92 30.68 -21.56
C TRP A 147 -27.93 31.71 -22.07
N TYR A 148 -27.57 32.98 -21.94
CA TYR A 148 -28.35 34.12 -22.39
C TYR A 148 -27.66 34.83 -23.55
N SER A 149 -28.43 35.12 -24.61
CA SER A 149 -28.04 36.11 -25.62
C SER A 149 -28.64 37.46 -25.22
N VAL A 150 -27.77 38.45 -25.00
CA VAL A 150 -28.14 39.78 -24.55
C VAL A 150 -27.88 40.80 -25.66
N ASP A 151 -28.94 41.46 -26.13
CA ASP A 151 -28.82 42.58 -27.06
C ASP A 151 -28.60 43.90 -26.30
N TRP A 152 -27.32 44.23 -26.10
CA TRP A 152 -26.87 45.45 -25.42
C TRP A 152 -27.22 46.75 -26.14
N TYR A 153 -27.63 46.68 -27.42
CA TYR A 153 -27.91 47.85 -28.25
C TYR A 153 -29.41 48.16 -28.38
N SER A 154 -30.27 47.35 -27.74
CA SER A 154 -31.71 47.60 -27.65
C SER A 154 -32.11 48.16 -26.29
N TYR A 155 -33.09 49.09 -26.27
CA TYR A 155 -33.69 49.57 -25.02
C TYR A 155 -35.21 49.36 -25.03
N PRO A 156 -35.79 48.66 -24.01
CA PRO A 156 -35.08 47.94 -22.95
C PRO A 156 -34.25 46.78 -23.51
N LYS A 157 -33.21 46.35 -22.77
CA LYS A 157 -32.35 45.23 -23.16
C LYS A 157 -33.20 44.00 -23.44
N LYS A 158 -32.97 43.34 -24.57
CA LYS A 158 -33.62 42.07 -24.90
C LYS A 158 -32.70 40.92 -24.52
N GLU A 159 -33.18 40.05 -23.65
CA GLU A 159 -32.50 38.81 -23.25
C GLU A 159 -33.28 37.62 -23.83
N SER A 160 -32.56 36.66 -24.42
CA SER A 160 -33.15 35.41 -24.91
C SER A 160 -32.36 34.21 -24.40
N VAL A 161 -33.06 33.22 -23.86
CA VAL A 161 -32.44 31.95 -23.43
C VAL A 161 -32.08 31.14 -24.66
N GLN A 162 -30.80 30.79 -24.78
CA GLN A 162 -30.29 29.94 -25.86
C GLN A 162 -30.26 28.47 -25.45
N LEU A 163 -29.86 28.21 -24.20
CA LEU A 163 -29.77 26.88 -23.65
C LEU A 163 -29.92 26.93 -22.13
N SER A 164 -30.63 25.97 -21.56
CA SER A 164 -30.72 25.77 -20.12
C SER A 164 -30.44 24.29 -19.81
N ILE A 165 -29.50 24.04 -18.92
CA ILE A 165 -29.06 22.71 -18.52
C ILE A 165 -29.37 22.53 -17.03
N PRO A 166 -30.18 21.52 -16.64
CA PRO A 166 -30.38 21.20 -15.24
C PRO A 166 -29.09 20.59 -14.66
N VAL A 167 -28.64 21.12 -13.52
CA VAL A 167 -27.44 20.68 -12.79
C VAL A 167 -27.71 20.31 -11.30
N PRO A 168 -28.88 19.75 -10.92
CA PRO A 168 -29.16 19.46 -9.52
C PRO A 168 -28.20 18.39 -8.98
N GLY A 169 -27.52 18.71 -7.89
CA GLY A 169 -26.62 17.76 -7.19
C GLY A 169 -25.33 17.41 -7.96
N VAL A 170 -25.02 18.12 -9.05
CA VAL A 170 -23.80 17.93 -9.85
C VAL A 170 -22.64 18.80 -9.33
N SER A 171 -22.93 19.82 -8.53
CA SER A 171 -21.91 20.73 -8.00
C SER A 171 -21.06 20.09 -6.91
N TRP A 172 -19.76 20.30 -7.00
CA TRP A 172 -18.84 20.04 -5.91
C TRP A 172 -18.93 21.17 -4.87
N ASN A 173 -19.44 20.84 -3.68
CA ASN A 173 -19.71 21.82 -2.63
C ASN A 173 -18.51 22.03 -1.67
N GLY A 174 -17.29 21.71 -2.15
CA GLY A 174 -16.04 21.85 -1.40
C GLY A 174 -15.66 20.61 -0.58
N GLN A 175 -14.48 20.67 0.06
CA GLN A 175 -13.82 19.53 0.71
C GLN A 175 -14.66 18.80 1.77
N ASN A 176 -15.52 19.52 2.49
CA ASN A 176 -16.37 18.93 3.53
C ASN A 176 -17.63 18.25 2.97
N SER A 177 -17.98 18.53 1.72
CA SER A 177 -19.22 18.03 1.11
C SER A 177 -19.22 16.52 0.87
N VAL A 178 -20.42 15.94 0.81
CA VAL A 178 -20.66 14.54 0.43
C VAL A 178 -21.10 14.54 -1.02
N LEU A 179 -20.49 13.67 -1.84
CA LEU A 179 -20.92 13.46 -3.22
C LEU A 179 -22.35 12.88 -3.20
N GLN A 180 -23.28 13.59 -3.84
CA GLN A 180 -24.70 13.25 -3.79
C GLN A 180 -25.06 12.07 -4.71
N ASN A 181 -24.28 11.87 -5.77
CA ASN A 181 -24.47 10.78 -6.72
C ASN A 181 -23.83 9.48 -6.17
N PRO A 182 -24.62 8.42 -5.91
CA PRO A 182 -24.10 7.16 -5.41
C PRO A 182 -23.06 6.51 -6.33
N ALA A 183 -23.11 6.76 -7.65
CA ALA A 183 -22.14 6.22 -8.61
C ALA A 183 -20.72 6.81 -8.46
N ASP A 184 -20.62 7.95 -7.76
CA ASP A 184 -19.35 8.61 -7.46
C ASP A 184 -18.77 8.15 -6.11
N SER A 185 -19.50 7.33 -5.36
CA SER A 185 -18.98 6.61 -4.18
C SER A 185 -18.57 5.19 -4.57
N ARG A 186 -17.35 4.79 -4.19
CA ARG A 186 -16.76 3.50 -4.53
C ARG A 186 -16.29 2.75 -3.31
N SER A 187 -16.40 1.43 -3.36
CA SER A 187 -15.79 0.55 -2.35
C SER A 187 -14.27 0.51 -2.54
N TRP A 188 -13.54 0.16 -1.48
CA TRP A 188 -12.11 -0.12 -1.60
C TRP A 188 -11.86 -1.26 -2.60
N GLY A 189 -10.82 -1.12 -3.45
CA GLY A 189 -10.48 -2.10 -4.48
C GLY A 189 -11.32 -2.01 -5.76
N GLU A 190 -12.37 -1.20 -5.81
CA GLU A 190 -13.11 -0.98 -7.05
C GLU A 190 -12.34 -0.05 -8.00
N PRO A 191 -12.20 -0.40 -9.29
CA PRO A 191 -11.55 0.45 -10.26
C PRO A 191 -12.42 1.67 -10.63
N PHE A 192 -11.76 2.78 -10.96
CA PHE A 192 -12.41 3.99 -11.45
C PHE A 192 -11.61 4.65 -12.58
N VAL A 193 -12.29 5.47 -13.38
CA VAL A 193 -11.70 6.29 -14.46
C VAL A 193 -12.07 7.74 -14.20
N LEU A 194 -11.10 8.66 -14.22
CA LEU A 194 -11.37 10.08 -13.96
C LEU A 194 -12.28 10.67 -15.05
N PRO A 195 -13.53 11.08 -14.72
CA PRO A 195 -14.45 11.62 -15.69
C PRO A 195 -13.94 12.96 -16.21
N ALA A 196 -14.17 13.20 -17.50
CA ALA A 196 -14.10 14.53 -18.11
C ALA A 196 -12.78 15.31 -17.94
N VAL A 197 -11.66 14.69 -17.58
CA VAL A 197 -10.40 15.44 -17.37
C VAL A 197 -9.45 15.35 -18.58
N ILE A 198 -9.28 14.24 -19.32
CA ILE A 198 -8.29 14.15 -20.44
C ILE A 198 -8.64 13.18 -21.61
N ASP A 199 -9.87 12.68 -21.84
CA ASP A 199 -10.07 11.53 -22.78
C ASP A 199 -9.08 10.38 -22.47
N SER A 200 -8.71 10.25 -21.20
CA SER A 200 -7.70 9.31 -20.74
C SER A 200 -8.42 8.07 -20.25
N PRO A 201 -8.33 6.94 -20.96
CA PRO A 201 -8.99 5.70 -20.54
C PRO A 201 -8.24 5.02 -19.39
N ILE A 202 -7.32 5.71 -18.70
CA ILE A 202 -6.53 5.13 -17.62
C ILE A 202 -7.46 4.74 -16.47
N GLN A 203 -7.35 3.48 -16.10
CA GLN A 203 -8.08 2.88 -14.98
C GLN A 203 -7.21 2.95 -13.73
N TYR A 204 -7.82 3.34 -12.62
CA TYR A 204 -7.18 3.46 -11.32
C TYR A 204 -7.84 2.51 -10.32
N THR A 205 -7.05 1.72 -9.63
CA THR A 205 -7.53 0.76 -8.63
C THR A 205 -6.82 1.01 -7.30
N PRO A 206 -7.53 1.28 -6.19
CA PRO A 206 -6.91 1.32 -4.86
C PRO A 206 -6.41 -0.07 -4.46
N VAL A 207 -5.12 -0.20 -4.13
CA VAL A 207 -4.51 -1.51 -3.85
C VAL A 207 -3.97 -1.65 -2.44
N SER A 208 -3.48 -0.57 -1.83
CA SER A 208 -2.91 -0.64 -0.48
C SER A 208 -3.09 0.67 0.28
N VAL A 209 -3.27 0.54 1.60
CA VAL A 209 -3.09 1.63 2.56
C VAL A 209 -2.09 1.23 3.64
N SER A 210 -1.26 2.17 4.08
CA SER A 210 -0.45 2.02 5.28
C SER A 210 -0.46 3.27 6.13
N LYS A 211 -0.25 3.12 7.44
CA LYS A 211 0.04 4.22 8.35
C LYS A 211 1.51 4.19 8.70
N ASP A 212 2.18 5.32 8.54
CA ASP A 212 3.59 5.52 8.83
C ASP A 212 3.79 6.85 9.58
N PHE A 213 5.03 7.16 9.95
CA PHE A 213 5.39 8.42 10.59
C PHE A 213 6.39 9.18 9.72
N GLY A 214 6.01 10.39 9.31
CA GLY A 214 6.89 11.35 8.67
C GLY A 214 7.49 12.35 9.68
N PRO A 215 8.38 13.26 9.23
CA PRO A 215 8.99 14.28 10.08
C PRO A 215 7.97 15.20 10.78
N GLU A 216 6.82 15.43 10.14
CA GLU A 216 5.76 16.31 10.63
C GLU A 216 4.68 15.59 11.44
N GLY A 217 4.76 14.26 11.57
CA GLY A 217 3.78 13.45 12.30
C GLY A 217 3.27 12.23 11.54
N PRO A 218 2.15 11.63 11.97
CA PRO A 218 1.55 10.48 11.32
C PRO A 218 1.13 10.79 9.87
N ILE A 219 1.44 9.87 8.97
CA ILE A 219 1.01 9.94 7.58
C ILE A 219 0.25 8.67 7.21
N ASN A 220 -0.78 8.82 6.39
CA ASN A 220 -1.45 7.70 5.74
C ASN A 220 -1.04 7.66 4.28
N ASN A 221 -0.59 6.49 3.87
CA ASN A 221 -0.06 6.22 2.55
C ASN A 221 -1.11 5.44 1.77
N VAL A 222 -1.44 5.91 0.57
CA VAL A 222 -2.42 5.28 -0.32
C VAL A 222 -1.71 4.97 -1.62
N VAL A 223 -1.80 3.71 -2.06
CA VAL A 223 -1.24 3.25 -3.33
C VAL A 223 -2.37 2.94 -4.29
N LEU A 224 -2.31 3.54 -5.48
CA LEU A 224 -3.21 3.27 -6.59
C LEU A 224 -2.44 2.56 -7.71
N LEU A 225 -3.02 1.51 -8.27
CA LEU A 225 -2.55 0.93 -9.53
C LEU A 225 -3.18 1.70 -10.70
N ALA A 226 -2.35 2.30 -11.56
CA ALA A 226 -2.79 2.92 -12.80
C ALA A 226 -2.50 1.98 -13.97
N GLU A 227 -3.52 1.69 -14.78
CA GLU A 227 -3.44 0.82 -15.95
C GLU A 227 -3.88 1.57 -17.20
N ASN A 228 -3.11 1.46 -18.28
CA ASN A 228 -3.47 1.98 -19.59
C ASN A 228 -4.12 0.88 -20.44
N PRO A 229 -5.46 0.79 -20.53
CA PRO A 229 -6.11 -0.23 -21.34
C PRO A 229 -6.01 0.04 -22.84
N SER A 230 -5.50 1.20 -23.28
CA SER A 230 -5.43 1.55 -24.70
C SER A 230 -4.19 0.98 -25.39
N ASP A 231 -4.19 1.06 -26.72
CA ASP A 231 -3.10 0.58 -27.59
C ASP A 231 -2.09 1.69 -27.92
N SER A 232 -2.16 2.83 -27.22
CA SER A 232 -1.32 4.02 -27.40
C SER A 232 -0.81 4.51 -26.06
N ASP A 233 0.32 5.20 -26.05
CA ASP A 233 0.84 5.85 -24.85
C ASP A 233 -0.19 6.83 -24.26
N ARG A 234 -0.32 6.82 -22.93
CA ARG A 234 -1.20 7.75 -22.21
C ARG A 234 -0.49 8.38 -21.03
N THR A 235 -0.64 9.69 -20.91
CA THR A 235 -0.15 10.44 -19.77
C THR A 235 -1.15 10.34 -18.62
N VAL A 236 -0.66 10.00 -17.43
CA VAL A 236 -1.45 10.02 -16.20
C VAL A 236 -1.77 11.49 -15.86
N PRO A 237 -3.05 11.90 -15.79
CA PRO A 237 -3.44 13.21 -15.28
C PRO A 237 -2.85 13.51 -13.91
N ASP A 238 -2.75 14.81 -13.61
CA ASP A 238 -2.50 15.25 -12.24
C ASP A 238 -3.82 15.28 -11.46
N PHE A 239 -3.81 14.70 -10.26
CA PHE A 239 -4.94 14.68 -9.34
C PHE A 239 -4.42 14.48 -7.92
N THR A 240 -5.23 14.85 -6.92
CA THR A 240 -4.88 14.73 -5.50
C THR A 240 -5.88 13.85 -4.78
N LEU A 241 -5.47 13.33 -3.61
CA LEU A 241 -6.34 12.57 -2.72
C LEU A 241 -6.46 13.31 -1.39
N ASP A 242 -7.67 13.62 -0.95
CA ASP A 242 -7.91 14.20 0.38
C ASP A 242 -8.59 13.17 1.27
N GLY A 243 -7.97 12.83 2.41
CA GLY A 243 -8.54 11.91 3.39
C GLY A 243 -9.67 12.56 4.18
N LYS A 244 -10.75 11.83 4.44
CA LYS A 244 -11.85 12.26 5.31
C LYS A 244 -11.86 11.44 6.61
N ALA A 245 -12.00 12.14 7.72
CA ALA A 245 -12.23 11.55 9.03
C ALA A 245 -13.71 11.61 9.40
N GLU A 246 -14.12 10.78 10.36
CA GLU A 246 -15.49 10.78 10.86
C GLU A 246 -15.78 12.04 11.71
N PRO A 247 -16.93 12.70 11.52
CA PRO A 247 -17.35 13.82 12.37
C PRO A 247 -17.37 13.44 13.85
N GLY A 248 -16.69 14.25 14.68
CA GLY A 248 -16.66 14.07 16.14
C GLY A 248 -15.47 13.26 16.68
N VAL A 249 -14.66 12.65 15.81
CA VAL A 249 -13.43 11.94 16.21
C VAL A 249 -12.18 12.82 16.09
N SER A 250 -12.17 13.79 15.16
CA SER A 250 -11.09 14.76 14.98
C SER A 250 -11.62 16.19 14.84
N ASN A 251 -10.80 17.17 15.25
CA ASN A 251 -11.09 18.60 15.09
C ASN A 251 -11.08 19.04 13.61
N LYS A 252 -10.42 18.25 12.75
CA LYS A 252 -10.34 18.47 11.32
C LYS A 252 -10.97 17.29 10.58
N LEU A 253 -11.92 17.57 9.70
CA LEU A 253 -12.65 16.54 8.95
C LEU A 253 -11.94 16.11 7.67
N VAL A 254 -11.05 16.95 7.13
CA VAL A 254 -10.39 16.72 5.84
C VAL A 254 -8.89 16.95 5.95
N PHE A 255 -8.13 16.04 5.36
CA PHE A 255 -6.67 16.04 5.36
C PHE A 255 -6.17 16.01 3.92
N ASN A 256 -5.50 17.08 3.50
CA ASN A 256 -5.06 17.24 2.13
C ASN A 256 -3.86 16.32 1.85
N GLY A 257 -4.00 15.43 0.88
CA GLY A 257 -2.91 14.56 0.44
C GLY A 257 -2.21 15.07 -0.80
N LYS A 258 -1.05 14.48 -1.09
CA LYS A 258 -0.24 14.81 -2.25
C LYS A 258 0.32 13.55 -2.90
N ARG A 259 0.44 13.58 -4.23
CA ARG A 259 1.16 12.56 -5.00
C ARG A 259 2.66 12.67 -4.73
N VAL A 260 3.32 11.52 -4.58
CA VAL A 260 4.78 11.44 -4.31
C VAL A 260 5.58 11.59 -5.61
N GLU A 261 5.11 10.99 -6.70
CA GLU A 261 5.76 11.09 -8.00
C GLU A 261 5.76 12.52 -8.52
N GLN A 262 6.91 12.95 -9.03
CA GLN A 262 7.10 14.27 -9.63
C GLN A 262 7.15 14.17 -11.16
N GLY A 263 6.54 15.16 -11.82
CA GLY A 263 6.56 15.29 -13.28
C GLY A 263 5.52 14.43 -14.01
N PRO A 264 5.48 14.52 -15.35
CA PRO A 264 4.54 13.76 -16.16
C PRO A 264 4.87 12.27 -16.13
N ILE A 265 3.86 11.45 -15.90
CA ILE A 265 3.97 9.99 -15.93
C ILE A 265 3.31 9.49 -17.21
N ILE A 266 4.08 8.80 -18.06
CA ILE A 266 3.60 8.21 -19.30
C ILE A 266 3.49 6.69 -19.10
N LEU A 267 2.35 6.12 -19.47
CA LEU A 267 2.10 4.69 -19.49
C LEU A 267 2.11 4.23 -20.95
N GLU A 268 2.96 3.26 -21.25
CA GLU A 268 2.98 2.54 -22.53
C GLU A 268 1.64 1.78 -22.77
N PRO A 269 1.38 1.27 -23.98
CA PRO A 269 0.18 0.49 -24.27
C PRO A 269 0.11 -0.75 -23.36
N LYS A 270 -1.05 -0.96 -22.72
CA LYS A 270 -1.22 -2.02 -21.68
C LYS A 270 -0.27 -1.89 -20.48
N GLY A 271 0.43 -0.76 -20.36
CA GLY A 271 1.35 -0.47 -19.28
C GLY A 271 0.64 -0.29 -17.95
N ARG A 272 1.34 -0.66 -16.87
CA ARG A 272 0.87 -0.56 -15.49
C ARG A 272 1.89 0.16 -14.64
N LYS A 273 1.44 0.96 -13.68
CA LYS A 273 2.32 1.65 -12.73
C LYS A 273 1.62 1.94 -11.42
N TYR A 274 2.36 1.83 -10.32
CA TYR A 274 1.90 2.30 -9.02
C TYR A 274 2.07 3.81 -8.86
N LEU A 275 1.03 4.44 -8.32
CA LEU A 275 1.00 5.85 -7.93
C LEU A 275 0.87 5.93 -6.42
N HIS A 276 1.72 6.75 -5.79
CA HIS A 276 1.80 6.85 -4.34
C HIS A 276 1.26 8.20 -3.88
N PHE A 277 0.40 8.17 -2.87
CA PHE A 277 -0.17 9.35 -2.26
C PHE A 277 0.08 9.34 -0.75
N VAL A 278 0.42 10.51 -0.21
CA VAL A 278 0.66 10.71 1.22
C VAL A 278 -0.36 11.71 1.75
N ILE A 279 -1.09 11.30 2.79
CA ILE A 279 -2.10 12.09 3.49
C ILE A 279 -1.61 12.32 4.92
N PRO A 280 -1.02 13.49 5.23
CA PRO A 280 -0.62 13.83 6.59
C PRO A 280 -1.85 14.00 7.49
N THR A 281 -1.80 13.43 8.69
CA THR A 281 -2.91 13.45 9.65
C THR A 281 -2.46 13.80 11.06
N ASP A 282 -3.37 14.32 11.87
CA ASP A 282 -3.11 14.55 13.29
C ASP A 282 -3.00 13.21 14.03
N LYS A 283 -2.37 13.24 15.21
CA LYS A 283 -2.26 12.07 16.09
C LYS A 283 -3.64 11.45 16.33
N ASP A 284 -3.70 10.12 16.27
CA ASP A 284 -4.90 9.31 16.52
C ASP A 284 -6.07 9.53 15.54
N THR A 285 -5.86 10.27 14.44
CA THR A 285 -6.85 10.37 13.36
C THR A 285 -7.05 9.02 12.67
N ILE A 286 -8.32 8.66 12.48
CA ILE A 286 -8.76 7.51 11.70
C ILE A 286 -9.52 8.04 10.49
N LEU A 287 -9.04 7.68 9.29
CA LEU A 287 -9.71 8.02 8.04
C LEU A 287 -10.78 6.96 7.72
N ASN A 288 -11.94 7.41 7.23
CA ASN A 288 -13.04 6.54 6.83
C ASN A 288 -13.23 6.47 5.30
N SER A 289 -12.70 7.44 4.57
CA SER A 289 -12.74 7.52 3.11
C SER A 289 -11.71 8.52 2.62
N PHE A 290 -11.52 8.60 1.31
CA PHE A 290 -10.77 9.69 0.68
C PHE A 290 -11.48 10.15 -0.59
N ASN A 291 -11.37 11.45 -0.88
CA ASN A 291 -11.85 12.06 -2.10
C ASN A 291 -10.75 12.06 -3.15
N VAL A 292 -11.10 11.76 -4.39
CA VAL A 292 -10.24 11.94 -5.56
C VAL A 292 -10.58 13.30 -6.17
N LEU A 293 -9.62 14.22 -6.23
CA LEU A 293 -9.84 15.60 -6.69
C LEU A 293 -8.98 15.93 -7.90
N THR A 294 -9.56 16.70 -8.83
CA THR A 294 -8.84 17.25 -9.98
C THR A 294 -8.77 18.76 -9.89
N THR A 295 -7.65 19.33 -10.31
CA THR A 295 -7.43 20.78 -10.28
C THR A 295 -7.90 21.42 -11.58
N GLU A 296 -8.73 22.43 -11.48
CA GLU A 296 -9.11 23.30 -12.61
C GLU A 296 -8.47 24.68 -12.43
N THR A 297 -8.24 25.42 -13.52
CA THR A 297 -7.60 26.74 -13.48
C THR A 297 -8.41 27.78 -14.24
N PHE A 298 -8.78 28.86 -13.55
CA PHE A 298 -9.40 30.05 -14.10
C PHE A 298 -8.36 31.17 -14.24
N ARG A 299 -8.34 31.88 -15.38
CA ARG A 299 -7.44 33.02 -15.61
C ARG A 299 -8.20 34.31 -15.81
N GLN A 300 -7.76 35.36 -15.12
CA GLN A 300 -8.30 36.71 -15.21
C GLN A 300 -7.18 37.73 -15.39
N VAL A 301 -7.49 38.86 -16.02
CA VAL A 301 -6.56 39.99 -16.15
C VAL A 301 -6.90 41.01 -15.07
N ASP A 302 -5.91 41.44 -14.29
CA ASP A 302 -6.09 42.47 -13.27
C ASP A 302 -6.13 43.89 -13.87
N ALA A 303 -6.41 44.88 -13.02
CA ALA A 303 -6.47 46.29 -13.41
C ALA A 303 -5.14 46.85 -13.97
N LYS A 304 -4.03 46.11 -13.83
CA LYS A 304 -2.69 46.46 -14.34
C LYS A 304 -2.32 45.67 -15.61
N GLY A 305 -3.24 44.88 -16.15
CA GLY A 305 -3.01 44.07 -17.35
C GLY A 305 -2.26 42.76 -17.10
N GLN A 306 -2.05 42.34 -15.85
CA GLN A 306 -1.38 41.08 -15.53
C GLN A 306 -2.38 39.91 -15.47
N VAL A 307 -2.00 38.77 -16.03
CA VAL A 307 -2.82 37.54 -16.01
C VAL A 307 -2.59 36.80 -14.69
N ASN A 308 -3.62 36.78 -13.85
CA ASN A 308 -3.66 36.00 -12.62
C ASN A 308 -4.38 34.66 -12.86
N ALA A 309 -3.77 33.57 -12.41
CA ALA A 309 -4.34 32.22 -12.45
C ALA A 309 -4.86 31.83 -11.06
N LEU A 310 -6.15 31.51 -10.98
CA LEU A 310 -6.82 30.96 -9.82
C LEU A 310 -7.03 29.47 -10.03
N SER A 311 -6.54 28.63 -9.11
CA SER A 311 -6.75 27.19 -9.16
C SER A 311 -7.72 26.74 -8.07
N TYR A 312 -8.56 25.76 -8.38
CA TYR A 312 -9.51 25.18 -7.43
C TYR A 312 -9.67 23.67 -7.69
N ASN A 313 -10.01 22.93 -6.64
CA ASN A 313 -10.13 21.47 -6.70
C ASN A 313 -11.60 21.06 -6.82
N VAL A 314 -11.86 20.08 -7.68
CA VAL A 314 -13.18 19.49 -7.90
C VAL A 314 -13.13 18.02 -7.51
N GLY A 315 -13.95 17.61 -6.55
CA GLY A 315 -14.12 16.21 -6.16
C GLY A 315 -14.79 15.40 -7.27
N ARG A 316 -14.21 14.25 -7.63
CA ARG A 316 -14.71 13.35 -8.68
C ARG A 316 -15.26 12.05 -8.13
N TYR A 317 -14.58 11.49 -7.13
CA TYR A 317 -14.98 10.25 -6.47
C TYR A 317 -14.74 10.33 -4.97
N ASN A 318 -15.51 9.56 -4.20
CA ASN A 318 -15.26 9.26 -2.81
C ASN A 318 -15.06 7.76 -2.66
N ILE A 319 -13.89 7.34 -2.20
CA ILE A 319 -13.53 5.94 -2.06
C ILE A 319 -13.53 5.59 -0.58
N GLN A 320 -14.29 4.58 -0.20
CA GLN A 320 -14.34 4.10 1.19
C GLN A 320 -12.98 3.56 1.62
N TRP A 321 -12.58 3.88 2.85
CA TRP A 321 -11.39 3.32 3.46
C TRP A 321 -11.65 1.83 3.75
N PRO A 322 -10.63 0.95 3.63
CA PRO A 322 -10.82 -0.46 3.93
C PRO A 322 -11.26 -0.65 5.39
N ALA A 323 -12.40 -1.30 5.58
CA ALA A 323 -13.00 -1.50 6.90
C ALA A 323 -12.16 -2.47 7.75
N GLY A 324 -11.65 -2.01 8.89
CA GLY A 324 -10.95 -2.85 9.87
C GLY A 324 -11.85 -3.20 11.06
N ASN A 325 -12.22 -4.47 11.23
CA ASN A 325 -12.94 -4.96 12.43
C ASN A 325 -12.01 -5.13 13.65
N GLY A 326 -11.13 -4.15 13.91
CA GLY A 326 -10.04 -4.28 14.89
C GLY A 326 -8.89 -5.21 14.48
N ILE A 327 -8.98 -5.80 13.29
CA ILE A 327 -7.89 -6.49 12.58
C ILE A 327 -7.55 -5.61 11.38
N SER A 328 -6.27 -5.34 11.14
CA SER A 328 -5.89 -4.59 9.93
C SER A 328 -6.23 -5.40 8.67
N THR A 329 -6.74 -4.73 7.64
CA THR A 329 -7.10 -5.38 6.37
C THR A 329 -5.90 -6.03 5.71
N GLU A 330 -4.75 -5.37 5.74
CA GLU A 330 -3.47 -5.92 5.28
C GLU A 330 -3.09 -7.21 6.03
N TYR A 331 -3.39 -7.32 7.33
CA TYR A 331 -3.21 -8.58 8.06
C TYR A 331 -4.23 -9.62 7.60
N ALA A 332 -5.51 -9.25 7.49
CA ALA A 332 -6.57 -10.18 7.12
C ALA A 332 -6.36 -10.79 5.73
N GLU A 333 -5.99 -9.98 4.75
CA GLU A 333 -5.87 -10.36 3.33
C GLU A 333 -4.56 -11.06 2.98
N ALA A 334 -3.49 -10.86 3.78
CA ALA A 334 -2.20 -11.49 3.50
C ALA A 334 -2.31 -13.03 3.47
N PRO A 335 -1.84 -13.71 2.41
CA PRO A 335 -1.81 -15.17 2.36
C PRO A 335 -0.88 -15.75 3.42
N VAL A 336 -1.20 -16.96 3.89
CA VAL A 336 -0.29 -17.72 4.75
C VAL A 336 0.88 -18.21 3.92
N TYR A 337 2.09 -17.96 4.41
CA TYR A 337 3.31 -18.42 3.79
C TYR A 337 3.72 -19.79 4.30
N GLU A 338 4.10 -20.67 3.38
CA GLU A 338 4.68 -21.96 3.70
C GLU A 338 6.21 -21.81 3.78
N ALA A 339 6.79 -22.24 4.90
CA ALA A 339 8.22 -22.13 5.16
C ALA A 339 9.05 -22.68 3.99
N GLU A 340 10.19 -22.03 3.69
CA GLU A 340 11.14 -22.41 2.63
C GLU A 340 10.61 -22.37 1.18
N THR A 341 9.35 -21.97 0.95
CA THR A 341 8.82 -21.75 -0.41
C THR A 341 9.22 -20.37 -0.95
N ALA A 342 9.26 -20.20 -2.28
CA ALA A 342 9.56 -18.89 -2.85
C ALA A 342 8.36 -17.94 -2.63
N PHE A 343 8.62 -16.73 -2.14
CA PHE A 343 7.64 -15.65 -2.12
C PHE A 343 7.24 -15.28 -3.56
N GLY A 344 5.94 -15.09 -3.78
CA GLY A 344 5.44 -14.42 -4.98
C GLY A 344 5.56 -12.91 -4.81
N PHE A 345 6.30 -12.25 -5.70
CA PHE A 345 6.35 -10.80 -5.75
C PHE A 345 5.54 -10.27 -6.90
N ASP A 346 5.12 -9.02 -6.76
CA ASP A 346 4.44 -8.27 -7.79
C ASP A 346 5.29 -8.17 -9.07
N PRO A 347 4.82 -8.71 -10.21
CA PRO A 347 5.56 -8.69 -11.46
C PRO A 347 5.65 -7.29 -12.11
N ILE A 348 4.86 -6.31 -11.64
CA ILE A 348 4.93 -4.92 -12.11
C ILE A 348 6.20 -4.25 -11.57
N SER A 349 6.70 -4.71 -10.42
CA SER A 349 7.92 -4.17 -9.82
C SER A 349 9.17 -4.82 -10.40
N ASN A 350 10.13 -3.99 -10.81
CA ASN A 350 11.46 -4.43 -11.24
C ASN A 350 12.46 -4.49 -10.06
N ALA A 351 11.97 -4.46 -8.81
CA ALA A 351 12.83 -4.47 -7.62
C ALA A 351 13.55 -5.81 -7.41
N ILE A 352 12.90 -6.91 -7.82
CA ILE A 352 13.44 -8.28 -7.74
C ILE A 352 13.58 -8.81 -9.17
N ASP A 353 14.75 -9.36 -9.51
CA ASP A 353 14.97 -9.97 -10.81
C ASP A 353 14.05 -11.20 -11.00
N PRO A 354 13.43 -11.39 -12.18
CA PRO A 354 12.55 -12.54 -12.43
C PRO A 354 13.22 -13.92 -12.26
N ASN A 355 14.54 -13.99 -12.42
CA ASN A 355 15.31 -15.22 -12.21
C ASN A 355 15.77 -15.40 -10.75
N MET A 356 15.40 -14.50 -9.86
CA MET A 356 15.72 -14.59 -8.44
C MET A 356 14.51 -15.02 -7.63
N SER A 357 14.70 -16.05 -6.82
CA SER A 357 13.71 -16.50 -5.83
C SER A 357 14.14 -16.06 -4.44
N ILE A 358 13.18 -15.62 -3.63
CA ILE A 358 13.41 -15.25 -2.23
C ILE A 358 12.51 -16.13 -1.39
N SER A 359 13.07 -16.73 -0.35
CA SER A 359 12.33 -17.57 0.60
C SER A 359 12.74 -17.20 2.02
N LEU A 360 11.83 -17.33 2.96
CA LEU A 360 12.12 -17.27 4.39
C LEU A 360 12.52 -18.65 4.88
N VAL A 361 13.73 -18.74 5.44
CA VAL A 361 14.34 -19.98 5.93
C VAL A 361 14.36 -20.03 7.46
N GLU A 362 14.37 -18.87 8.13
CA GLU A 362 14.38 -18.81 9.58
C GLU A 362 13.64 -17.58 10.08
N PHE A 363 12.80 -17.72 11.10
CA PHE A 363 12.10 -16.61 11.74
C PHE A 363 11.85 -16.87 13.22
N HIS A 364 12.69 -16.28 14.08
CA HIS A 364 12.63 -16.46 15.53
C HIS A 364 12.55 -15.14 16.28
N LYS A 365 12.00 -15.21 17.50
CA LYS A 365 12.14 -14.17 18.52
C LYS A 365 13.40 -14.42 19.33
N TYR A 366 14.17 -13.36 19.53
CA TYR A 366 15.39 -13.29 20.32
C TYR A 366 15.06 -12.44 21.56
N LEU A 367 15.51 -12.90 22.71
CA LEU A 367 15.32 -12.21 23.97
C LEU A 367 16.49 -11.26 24.21
N ASN A 368 16.19 -10.00 24.51
CA ASN A 368 17.16 -9.02 24.94
C ASN A 368 16.92 -8.72 26.43
N GLU A 369 17.45 -9.58 27.29
CA GLU A 369 17.26 -9.46 28.73
C GLU A 369 17.68 -8.08 29.25
N GLY A 370 16.80 -7.43 30.00
CA GLY A 370 17.07 -6.12 30.61
C GLY A 370 16.86 -4.90 29.72
N GLU A 371 16.56 -5.07 28.42
CA GLU A 371 16.44 -3.94 27.49
C GLU A 371 15.00 -3.43 27.25
N GLY A 372 13.98 -4.12 27.80
CA GLY A 372 12.58 -3.70 27.71
C GLY A 372 11.94 -3.89 26.32
N TYR A 373 12.64 -4.55 25.40
CA TYR A 373 12.14 -4.94 24.08
C TYR A 373 12.65 -6.35 23.72
N GLN A 374 12.03 -6.98 22.73
CA GLN A 374 12.50 -8.23 22.14
C GLN A 374 12.83 -8.01 20.66
N THR A 375 13.70 -8.84 20.10
CA THR A 375 14.11 -8.70 18.69
C THR A 375 13.60 -9.88 17.89
N ALA A 376 12.83 -9.66 16.83
CA ALA A 376 12.61 -10.71 15.83
C ALA A 376 13.73 -10.68 14.79
N ILE A 377 14.20 -11.85 14.37
CA ILE A 377 15.14 -11.98 13.25
C ILE A 377 14.53 -12.88 12.20
N ALA A 378 14.45 -12.35 10.97
CA ALA A 378 14.07 -13.10 9.78
C ALA A 378 15.28 -13.29 8.87
N LYS A 379 15.59 -14.53 8.50
CA LYS A 379 16.62 -14.86 7.50
C LYS A 379 15.95 -15.24 6.19
N TYR A 380 16.34 -14.54 5.14
CA TYR A 380 15.85 -14.77 3.78
C TYR A 380 16.96 -15.38 2.95
N MET A 381 16.66 -16.46 2.26
CA MET A 381 17.52 -17.04 1.24
C MET A 381 17.13 -16.49 -0.12
N LEU A 382 18.10 -15.88 -0.80
CA LEU A 382 17.97 -15.36 -2.15
C LEU A 382 18.72 -16.31 -3.08
N THR A 383 18.03 -16.94 -4.03
CA THR A 383 18.62 -17.90 -4.96
C THR A 383 18.55 -17.36 -6.38
N ASN A 384 19.70 -17.27 -7.03
CA ASN A 384 19.82 -16.97 -8.45
C ASN A 384 19.59 -18.26 -9.25
N ASN A 385 18.46 -18.34 -9.95
CA ASN A 385 18.09 -19.47 -10.80
C ASN A 385 18.54 -19.28 -12.27
N GLY A 386 19.17 -18.15 -12.59
CA GLY A 386 19.67 -17.84 -13.92
C GLY A 386 21.12 -18.28 -14.12
N ASP A 387 21.61 -18.06 -15.34
CA ASP A 387 22.96 -18.44 -15.79
C ASP A 387 23.99 -17.31 -15.72
N ILE A 388 23.57 -16.11 -15.28
CA ILE A 388 24.44 -14.93 -15.12
C ILE A 388 24.37 -14.40 -13.68
N PRO A 389 25.41 -13.73 -13.18
CA PRO A 389 25.35 -13.05 -11.88
C PRO A 389 24.20 -12.04 -11.83
N ILE A 390 23.46 -12.04 -10.71
CA ILE A 390 22.34 -11.11 -10.48
C ILE A 390 22.72 -10.17 -9.34
N PRO A 391 22.55 -8.84 -9.48
CA PRO A 391 22.78 -7.90 -8.39
C PRO A 391 21.97 -8.25 -7.14
N LEU A 392 22.59 -8.14 -5.96
CA LEU A 392 21.90 -8.36 -4.70
C LEU A 392 20.76 -7.33 -4.56
N PRO A 393 19.48 -7.75 -4.50
CA PRO A 393 18.36 -6.82 -4.51
C PRO A 393 18.31 -6.07 -3.19
N VAL A 394 17.75 -4.86 -3.22
CA VAL A 394 17.52 -4.02 -2.04
C VAL A 394 16.03 -3.83 -1.88
N PHE A 395 15.44 -4.57 -0.96
CA PHE A 395 14.06 -4.42 -0.53
C PHE A 395 14.01 -4.06 0.96
N GLN A 396 12.88 -3.51 1.39
CA GLN A 396 12.58 -3.26 2.79
C GLN A 396 11.55 -4.27 3.26
N THR A 397 11.53 -4.51 4.57
CA THR A 397 10.51 -5.34 5.19
C THR A 397 9.94 -4.65 6.41
N LYS A 398 8.65 -4.85 6.67
CA LYS A 398 7.98 -4.46 7.91
C LYS A 398 7.22 -5.66 8.45
N LEU A 399 7.23 -5.83 9.78
CA LEU A 399 6.32 -6.75 10.46
C LEU A 399 5.04 -6.02 10.83
N LEU A 400 3.90 -6.65 10.56
CA LEU A 400 2.57 -6.15 10.85
C LEU A 400 1.88 -7.09 11.86
N SER A 401 1.48 -6.54 13.00
CA SER A 401 0.69 -7.27 14.00
C SER A 401 -0.77 -7.41 13.57
N LYS A 402 -1.51 -8.28 14.26
CA LYS A 402 -2.95 -8.44 14.02
C LYS A 402 -3.74 -7.13 14.20
N GLN A 403 -3.30 -6.30 15.13
CA GLN A 403 -3.92 -4.99 15.46
C GLN A 403 -3.48 -3.87 14.50
N GLY A 404 -2.62 -4.17 13.53
CA GLY A 404 -2.19 -3.19 12.53
C GLY A 404 -0.94 -2.40 12.91
N LEU A 405 -0.23 -2.77 13.97
CA LEU A 405 1.03 -2.12 14.35
C LEU A 405 2.15 -2.57 13.41
N LYS A 406 2.91 -1.61 12.89
CA LYS A 406 4.02 -1.85 11.96
C LYS A 406 5.37 -1.68 12.66
N TYR A 407 6.26 -2.63 12.46
CA TYR A 407 7.63 -2.62 12.98
C TYR A 407 8.61 -2.72 11.81
N SER A 408 9.43 -1.68 11.63
CA SER A 408 10.38 -1.62 10.52
C SER A 408 11.53 -2.61 10.71
N GLY A 409 11.85 -3.34 9.66
CA GLY A 409 13.02 -4.23 9.62
C GLY A 409 14.26 -3.48 9.22
N THR A 410 15.36 -3.72 9.94
CA THR A 410 16.69 -3.27 9.52
C THR A 410 17.44 -4.43 8.90
N ARG A 411 17.86 -4.25 7.64
CA ARG A 411 18.67 -5.23 6.93
C ARG A 411 20.08 -5.26 7.49
N GLN A 412 20.61 -6.45 7.71
CA GLN A 412 22.01 -6.67 7.98
C GLN A 412 22.88 -6.17 6.83
N ALA A 413 23.99 -5.50 7.13
CA ALA A 413 24.93 -5.05 6.12
C ALA A 413 25.54 -6.27 5.39
N ALA A 414 25.31 -6.33 4.08
CA ALA A 414 25.87 -7.35 3.20
C ALA A 414 27.15 -6.83 2.55
N THR A 415 28.16 -7.69 2.47
CA THR A 415 29.42 -7.40 1.75
C THR A 415 29.39 -7.80 0.28
N ALA A 416 28.50 -8.72 -0.10
CA ALA A 416 28.31 -9.15 -1.49
C ALA A 416 27.48 -8.11 -2.27
N SER A 417 27.89 -7.81 -3.51
CA SER A 417 27.14 -6.95 -4.43
C SER A 417 26.27 -7.73 -5.42
N GLU A 418 26.57 -9.01 -5.64
CA GLU A 418 25.90 -9.89 -6.60
C GLU A 418 25.83 -11.33 -6.09
N ILE A 419 24.90 -12.10 -6.65
CA ILE A 419 24.69 -13.53 -6.40
C ILE A 419 25.06 -14.29 -7.68
N MET A 420 26.00 -15.24 -7.56
CA MET A 420 26.47 -16.05 -8.69
C MET A 420 25.36 -16.98 -9.22
N PRO A 421 25.44 -17.41 -10.50
CA PRO A 421 24.51 -18.37 -11.08
C PRO A 421 24.34 -19.62 -10.23
N HIS A 422 23.09 -20.11 -10.09
CA HIS A 422 22.75 -21.34 -9.37
C HIS A 422 23.21 -21.38 -7.90
N SER A 423 23.47 -20.22 -7.32
CA SER A 423 23.90 -20.06 -5.93
C SER A 423 22.89 -19.25 -5.12
N SER A 424 22.96 -19.42 -3.80
CA SER A 424 22.10 -18.73 -2.86
C SER A 424 22.91 -17.83 -1.94
N TYR A 425 22.29 -16.76 -1.45
CA TYR A 425 22.85 -15.85 -0.47
C TYR A 425 21.83 -15.59 0.64
N VAL A 426 22.28 -15.59 1.90
CA VAL A 426 21.41 -15.33 3.05
C VAL A 426 21.55 -13.89 3.50
N ILE A 427 20.41 -13.24 3.70
CA ILE A 427 20.34 -11.93 4.35
C ILE A 427 19.42 -12.00 5.55
N SER A 428 19.70 -11.17 6.55
CA SER A 428 18.94 -11.12 7.78
C SER A 428 18.30 -9.75 7.95
N TYR A 429 17.08 -9.72 8.47
CA TYR A 429 16.42 -8.50 8.95
C TYR A 429 16.14 -8.64 10.44
N SER A 430 16.46 -7.60 11.20
CA SER A 430 16.12 -7.48 12.62
C SER A 430 14.95 -6.51 12.81
N TYR A 431 14.01 -6.84 13.68
CA TYR A 431 12.86 -6.01 14.03
C TYR A 431 12.78 -5.85 15.54
N ASN A 432 12.68 -4.61 16.01
CA ASN A 432 12.47 -4.33 17.43
C ASN A 432 10.98 -4.40 17.74
N LEU A 433 10.61 -5.27 18.67
CA LEU A 433 9.24 -5.55 19.06
C LEU A 433 9.07 -5.25 20.56
N PRO A 434 7.88 -4.81 20.99
CA PRO A 434 7.58 -4.65 22.41
C PRO A 434 7.73 -5.99 23.15
N SER A 435 8.22 -5.96 24.39
CA SER A 435 8.45 -7.16 25.21
C SER A 435 7.18 -7.98 25.47
N GLU A 436 6.02 -7.31 25.51
CA GLU A 436 4.70 -7.84 25.79
C GLU A 436 3.97 -8.38 24.55
N LEU A 437 4.64 -8.41 23.39
CA LEU A 437 4.05 -8.91 22.15
C LEU A 437 3.98 -10.45 22.14
N GLU A 438 2.80 -10.97 22.44
CA GLU A 438 2.47 -12.41 22.46
C GLU A 438 2.07 -12.98 21.09
N ASP A 439 2.05 -12.17 20.02
CA ASP A 439 1.67 -12.62 18.67
C ASP A 439 2.65 -13.71 18.18
N ASN A 440 2.13 -14.91 17.89
CA ASN A 440 2.90 -16.03 17.32
C ASN A 440 2.95 -16.02 15.79
N GLN A 441 2.19 -15.13 15.16
CA GLN A 441 2.14 -14.95 13.71
C GLN A 441 2.03 -13.47 13.39
N MET A 442 2.83 -13.02 12.42
CA MET A 442 2.84 -11.64 11.93
C MET A 442 2.77 -11.64 10.41
N VAL A 443 2.42 -10.51 9.82
CA VAL A 443 2.58 -10.31 8.38
C VAL A 443 3.93 -9.68 8.09
N VAL A 444 4.75 -10.30 7.26
CA VAL A 444 5.92 -9.67 6.64
C VAL A 444 5.44 -8.97 5.38
N ALA A 445 5.50 -7.64 5.36
CA ALA A 445 5.26 -6.82 4.17
C ALA A 445 6.60 -6.45 3.54
N PHE A 446 6.73 -6.68 2.24
CA PHE A 446 7.89 -6.34 1.42
C PHE A 446 7.62 -5.07 0.62
N SER A 447 8.60 -4.18 0.54
CA SER A 447 8.53 -3.00 -0.32
C SER A 447 9.84 -2.73 -1.03
N ASP A 448 9.79 -2.03 -2.16
CA ASP A 448 10.99 -1.59 -2.87
C ASP A 448 11.81 -0.65 -1.98
N GLY A 449 13.10 -0.95 -1.81
CA GLY A 449 14.03 -0.16 -1.02
C GLY A 449 14.72 0.96 -1.81
N LYS A 450 14.52 1.05 -3.13
CA LYS A 450 15.14 2.07 -4.00
C LYS A 450 14.28 3.32 -4.16
N THR A 451 12.97 3.23 -4.01
CA THR A 451 12.07 4.40 -4.04
C THR A 451 12.30 5.24 -2.79
N THR A 452 12.94 6.41 -2.95
CA THR A 452 13.40 7.32 -1.88
C THR A 452 12.27 8.10 -1.18
N GLY A 453 11.06 7.55 -1.09
CA GLY A 453 9.91 8.15 -0.41
C GLY A 453 9.64 7.52 0.95
N VAL A 454 8.85 8.18 1.81
CA VAL A 454 8.33 7.60 3.06
C VAL A 454 7.43 6.37 2.78
N THR A 455 7.03 6.17 1.52
CA THR A 455 6.32 5.02 0.96
C THR A 455 7.19 4.23 -0.01
N GLY A 456 7.60 3.02 0.38
CA GLY A 456 8.13 2.04 -0.59
C GLY A 456 7.00 1.40 -1.39
N THR A 457 7.23 1.13 -2.68
CA THR A 457 6.28 0.39 -3.53
C THR A 457 6.06 -1.01 -2.96
N PRO A 458 4.82 -1.45 -2.67
CA PRO A 458 4.59 -2.79 -2.14
C PRO A 458 5.03 -3.86 -3.15
N LEU A 459 5.74 -4.88 -2.67
CA LEU A 459 6.17 -6.04 -3.47
C LEU A 459 5.35 -7.29 -3.16
N GLY A 460 4.82 -7.38 -1.94
CA GLY A 460 4.04 -8.52 -1.46
C GLY A 460 3.91 -8.51 0.06
N ALA A 461 2.96 -9.26 0.60
CA ALA A 461 2.75 -9.38 2.04
C ALA A 461 2.32 -10.81 2.39
N TYR A 462 2.85 -11.36 3.48
CA TYR A 462 2.69 -12.77 3.83
C TYR A 462 2.57 -12.98 5.33
N LYS A 463 1.58 -13.75 5.77
CA LYS A 463 1.49 -14.22 7.17
C LYS A 463 2.54 -15.29 7.40
N VAL A 464 3.45 -15.03 8.33
CA VAL A 464 4.53 -15.92 8.75
C VAL A 464 4.43 -16.18 10.25
N SER A 465 4.69 -17.42 10.65
CA SER A 465 4.70 -17.81 12.06
C SER A 465 6.11 -17.84 12.61
N PHE A 466 6.27 -17.40 13.86
CA PHE A 466 7.53 -17.59 14.56
C PHE A 466 7.79 -19.08 14.75
N GLN A 467 9.01 -19.50 14.44
CA GLN A 467 9.48 -20.85 14.72
C GLN A 467 9.69 -21.01 16.23
N ALA A 468 9.27 -22.16 16.76
CA ALA A 468 9.49 -22.48 18.16
C ALA A 468 10.99 -22.60 18.46
N SER A 469 11.41 -22.09 19.60
CA SER A 469 12.77 -22.26 20.11
C SER A 469 12.75 -23.39 21.14
N ASP A 470 12.94 -24.63 20.67
CA ASP A 470 13.13 -25.78 21.56
C ASP A 470 14.64 -26.03 21.70
N PRO A 471 15.29 -25.61 22.80
CA PRO A 471 16.74 -25.69 22.92
C PRO A 471 17.19 -27.14 23.14
N THR A 472 17.53 -27.83 22.05
CA THR A 472 18.10 -29.17 22.07
C THR A 472 19.62 -29.10 21.88
N ALA A 473 20.37 -29.42 22.92
CA ALA A 473 21.83 -29.37 22.84
C ALA A 473 22.45 -30.38 21.86
N SER A 474 21.72 -31.43 21.47
CA SER A 474 22.20 -32.48 20.56
C SER A 474 22.30 -32.03 19.11
N GLU A 475 21.37 -31.19 18.66
CA GLU A 475 21.28 -30.72 17.28
C GLU A 475 20.78 -29.28 17.27
N MET A 476 21.60 -28.38 16.75
CA MET A 476 21.39 -26.95 16.76
C MET A 476 21.47 -26.43 15.33
N SER A 477 20.45 -25.69 14.90
CA SER A 477 20.38 -25.11 13.56
C SER A 477 20.77 -23.63 13.56
N PHE A 478 21.73 -23.27 12.72
CA PHE A 478 22.21 -21.91 12.47
C PHE A 478 22.26 -21.68 10.96
N TYR A 479 21.10 -21.58 10.30
CA TYR A 479 21.04 -21.65 8.85
C TYR A 479 22.08 -20.74 8.16
N PRO A 480 22.95 -21.26 7.26
CA PRO A 480 22.89 -22.57 6.57
C PRO A 480 23.73 -23.69 7.22
N PHE A 481 24.11 -23.56 8.48
CA PHE A 481 24.86 -24.55 9.25
C PHE A 481 23.95 -25.38 10.15
N ASN A 482 24.22 -26.69 10.23
CA ASN A 482 23.68 -27.56 11.27
C ASN A 482 24.84 -28.05 12.13
N VAL A 483 24.69 -27.93 13.45
CA VAL A 483 25.70 -28.32 14.43
C VAL A 483 25.14 -29.43 15.29
N LYS A 484 25.74 -30.60 15.18
CA LYS A 484 25.46 -31.73 16.06
C LYS A 484 26.52 -31.81 17.15
N LEU A 485 26.09 -31.86 18.42
CA LEU A 485 26.99 -32.05 19.55
C LEU A 485 27.07 -33.55 19.90
N ASN A 486 28.23 -34.16 19.69
CA ASN A 486 28.44 -35.57 19.98
C ASN A 486 28.74 -35.80 21.45
N THR A 487 29.71 -35.07 21.99
CA THR A 487 30.11 -35.15 23.41
C THR A 487 30.64 -33.81 23.90
N TRP A 488 30.62 -33.60 25.21
CA TRP A 488 31.23 -32.44 25.83
C TRP A 488 31.78 -32.79 27.21
N THR A 489 32.82 -32.07 27.66
CA THR A 489 33.34 -32.15 29.02
C THR A 489 33.83 -30.79 29.48
N LEU A 490 33.45 -30.36 30.68
CA LEU A 490 33.95 -29.14 31.32
C LEU A 490 34.97 -29.51 32.41
N ASN A 491 36.19 -28.99 32.29
CA ASN A 491 37.25 -29.21 33.27
C ASN A 491 37.63 -27.91 33.96
N ALA A 492 37.75 -27.95 35.29
CA ALA A 492 38.37 -26.87 36.06
C ALA A 492 39.90 -27.01 36.01
N GLN A 493 40.60 -25.90 35.88
CA GLN A 493 42.06 -25.80 35.93
C GLN A 493 42.44 -24.77 37.00
N THR A 494 43.31 -25.18 37.92
CA THR A 494 43.84 -24.31 38.98
C THR A 494 45.08 -23.56 38.49
N TYR A 495 45.10 -22.25 38.71
CA TYR A 495 46.28 -21.41 38.56
C TYR A 495 46.68 -20.86 39.92
N GLY A 496 47.87 -21.20 40.38
CA GLY A 496 48.44 -20.70 41.64
C GLY A 496 49.94 -20.92 41.67
N SER A 497 50.63 -20.15 42.50
CA SER A 497 52.04 -20.36 42.85
C SER A 497 52.16 -20.36 44.37
N THR A 498 53.34 -20.67 44.91
CA THR A 498 53.58 -20.59 46.36
C THR A 498 53.36 -19.18 46.95
N THR A 499 53.27 -18.14 46.10
CA THR A 499 53.11 -16.74 46.51
C THR A 499 51.83 -16.08 45.98
N SER A 500 50.91 -16.82 45.36
CA SER A 500 49.66 -16.27 44.80
C SER A 500 48.45 -17.15 45.14
N PRO A 501 47.28 -16.56 45.44
CA PRO A 501 46.08 -17.33 45.72
C PRO A 501 45.74 -18.26 44.55
N ILE A 502 45.22 -19.45 44.88
CA ILE A 502 44.75 -20.40 43.88
C ILE A 502 43.49 -19.80 43.24
N THR A 503 43.50 -19.68 41.93
CA THR A 503 42.34 -19.26 41.12
C THR A 503 41.91 -20.40 40.22
N TYR A 504 40.61 -20.51 39.95
CA TYR A 504 40.05 -21.51 39.07
C TYR A 504 39.68 -20.89 37.72
N THR A 505 39.99 -21.62 36.66
CA THR A 505 39.60 -21.31 35.28
C THR A 505 38.95 -22.54 34.67
N TYR A 506 38.09 -22.37 33.67
CA TYR A 506 37.34 -23.49 33.09
C TYR A 506 37.68 -23.66 31.61
N ARG A 507 37.89 -24.91 31.22
CA ARG A 507 38.15 -25.31 29.84
C ARG A 507 37.11 -26.33 29.40
N LEU A 508 36.36 -25.96 28.36
CA LEU A 508 35.35 -26.80 27.75
C LEU A 508 35.96 -27.54 26.56
N MET A 509 35.72 -28.85 26.49
CA MET A 509 35.94 -29.64 25.29
C MET A 509 34.57 -29.98 24.70
N MET A 510 34.37 -29.70 23.41
CA MET A 510 33.18 -30.09 22.66
C MET A 510 33.60 -30.86 21.42
N ASP A 511 32.97 -32.00 21.16
CA ASP A 511 33.11 -32.75 19.91
C ASP A 511 31.86 -32.53 19.08
N MET A 512 31.99 -31.89 17.92
CA MET A 512 30.86 -31.45 17.10
C MET A 512 31.00 -31.89 15.66
N ASP A 513 29.88 -32.18 15.00
CA ASP A 513 29.80 -32.30 13.55
C ASP A 513 29.09 -31.05 13.01
N ILE A 514 29.75 -30.33 12.11
CA ILE A 514 29.23 -29.11 11.50
C ILE A 514 29.03 -29.35 10.01
N GLU A 515 27.78 -29.36 9.58
CA GLU A 515 27.39 -29.45 8.18
C GLU A 515 26.98 -28.08 7.65
N ARG A 516 27.35 -27.77 6.40
CA ARG A 516 26.98 -26.52 5.72
C ARG A 516 26.38 -26.84 4.37
N ASN A 517 25.28 -26.17 4.02
CA ASN A 517 24.83 -26.14 2.63
C ASN A 517 25.81 -25.33 1.76
N GLU A 518 26.60 -26.01 0.93
CA GLU A 518 27.67 -25.40 0.12
C GLU A 518 27.15 -24.44 -0.96
N LYS A 519 25.90 -24.60 -1.40
CA LYS A 519 25.28 -23.70 -2.39
C LYS A 519 24.88 -22.36 -1.78
N VAL A 520 24.92 -22.24 -0.46
CA VAL A 520 24.49 -21.04 0.27
C VAL A 520 25.72 -20.29 0.78
N THR A 521 25.84 -19.05 0.32
CA THR A 521 26.88 -18.11 0.72
C THR A 521 26.40 -17.25 1.88
N VAL A 522 27.29 -17.08 2.85
CA VAL A 522 27.15 -16.18 4.01
C VAL A 522 28.42 -15.35 4.11
N ASP A 523 28.34 -14.14 4.65
CA ASP A 523 29.49 -13.27 4.82
C ASP A 523 30.04 -13.25 6.25
N GLN A 524 31.04 -12.40 6.51
CA GLN A 524 31.71 -12.30 7.80
C GLN A 524 30.82 -11.75 8.92
N ASN A 525 29.71 -11.09 8.58
CA ASN A 525 28.77 -10.57 9.56
C ASN A 525 27.78 -11.63 10.03
N PHE A 526 27.83 -12.85 9.49
CA PHE A 526 26.98 -13.97 9.87
C PHE A 526 26.97 -14.23 11.39
N ALA A 527 25.90 -14.90 11.84
CA ALA A 527 25.70 -15.25 13.24
C ALA A 527 26.89 -16.02 13.83
N LYS A 528 27.03 -15.95 15.14
CA LYS A 528 28.06 -16.66 15.92
C LYS A 528 27.38 -17.60 16.91
N LEU A 529 28.07 -18.68 17.26
CA LEU A 529 27.74 -19.48 18.44
C LEU A 529 28.39 -18.81 19.66
N ARG A 530 27.58 -18.35 20.61
CA ARG A 530 28.05 -17.90 21.93
C ARG A 530 27.82 -18.98 22.97
N LEU A 531 28.84 -19.22 23.77
CA LEU A 531 28.79 -20.08 24.94
C LEU A 531 28.85 -19.21 26.18
N GLU A 532 27.88 -19.36 27.08
CA GLU A 532 27.84 -18.66 28.37
C GLU A 532 27.90 -19.70 29.49
N LEU A 533 28.81 -19.45 30.44
CA LEU A 533 28.99 -20.30 31.61
C LEU A 533 28.27 -19.66 32.79
N ILE A 534 27.31 -20.39 33.35
CA ILE A 534 26.40 -19.95 34.40
C ILE A 534 26.67 -20.75 35.67
N ASP A 535 26.79 -20.04 36.79
CA ASP A 535 26.99 -20.62 38.12
C ASP A 535 25.68 -21.16 38.74
N PRO A 536 25.72 -21.86 39.90
CA PRO A 536 24.52 -22.37 40.57
C PRO A 536 23.53 -21.27 41.01
N THR A 537 23.98 -20.02 41.13
CA THR A 537 23.13 -18.87 41.50
C THR A 537 22.41 -18.26 40.29
N GLY A 538 22.69 -18.76 39.08
CA GLY A 538 22.15 -18.24 37.83
C GLY A 538 22.94 -17.08 37.24
N LYS A 539 24.12 -16.76 37.78
CA LYS A 539 24.96 -15.66 37.31
C LYS A 539 25.92 -16.14 36.22
N GLN A 540 26.03 -15.35 35.16
CA GLN A 540 27.03 -15.55 34.13
C GLN A 540 28.43 -15.22 34.68
N ILE A 541 29.33 -16.21 34.65
CA ILE A 541 30.72 -16.07 35.10
C ILE A 541 31.72 -16.00 33.93
N GLY A 542 31.35 -16.47 32.75
CA GLY A 542 32.20 -16.38 31.56
C GLY A 542 31.41 -16.51 30.25
N ALA A 543 31.98 -16.02 29.15
CA ALA A 543 31.42 -16.19 27.81
C ALA A 543 32.50 -16.36 26.74
N LYS A 544 32.14 -16.96 25.60
CA LYS A 544 32.99 -17.06 24.42
C LYS A 544 32.18 -17.05 23.12
N ASP A 545 32.63 -16.27 22.15
CA ASP A 545 32.09 -16.27 20.78
C ASP A 545 32.91 -17.15 19.84
N LEU A 546 32.19 -17.94 19.05
CA LEU A 546 32.72 -18.87 18.06
C LEU A 546 32.09 -18.55 16.70
N PRO A 547 32.83 -17.94 15.76
CA PRO A 547 32.29 -17.62 14.44
C PRO A 547 32.18 -18.87 13.56
N PHE A 548 31.19 -18.93 12.66
CA PHE A 548 31.09 -20.00 11.64
C PHE A 548 31.91 -19.72 10.38
N THR A 549 32.31 -18.46 10.18
CA THR A 549 33.01 -17.99 8.98
C THR A 549 34.25 -17.17 9.35
N GLY A 550 35.18 -17.02 8.40
CA GLY A 550 36.38 -16.21 8.58
C GLY A 550 37.47 -16.90 9.42
N THR A 551 38.38 -16.09 9.96
CA THR A 551 39.51 -16.55 10.79
C THR A 551 39.01 -17.04 12.15
N ASN A 552 39.62 -18.11 12.67
CA ASN A 552 39.20 -18.76 13.93
C ASN A 552 37.77 -19.32 13.92
N ARG A 553 37.25 -19.65 12.74
CA ARG A 553 35.95 -20.31 12.64
C ARG A 553 35.95 -21.64 13.38
N ILE A 554 34.80 -21.99 13.94
CA ILE A 554 34.56 -23.32 14.48
C ILE A 554 34.55 -24.35 13.33
N ILE A 555 35.09 -25.54 13.59
CA ILE A 555 35.16 -26.65 12.63
C ILE A 555 34.75 -27.95 13.32
N SER A 556 34.35 -28.95 12.52
CA SER A 556 34.01 -30.28 13.02
C SER A 556 35.18 -30.94 13.79
N GLY A 557 34.84 -31.83 14.71
CA GLY A 557 35.73 -32.54 15.62
C GLY A 557 35.88 -31.87 16.99
N LYS A 558 36.92 -32.29 17.72
CA LYS A 558 37.18 -31.84 19.09
C LYS A 558 37.73 -30.42 19.14
N GLN A 559 36.92 -29.52 19.69
CA GLN A 559 37.26 -28.13 19.97
C GLN A 559 37.53 -27.94 21.45
N PHE A 560 38.60 -27.22 21.79
CA PHE A 560 38.92 -26.86 23.16
C PHE A 560 38.76 -25.37 23.36
N ILE A 561 37.78 -24.99 24.18
CA ILE A 561 37.38 -23.62 24.40
C ILE A 561 37.78 -23.19 25.80
N LYS A 562 38.46 -22.05 25.86
CA LYS A 562 38.76 -21.35 27.11
C LYS A 562 37.85 -20.13 27.20
N PHE A 563 37.14 -20.00 28.31
CA PHE A 563 36.34 -18.81 28.59
C PHE A 563 37.26 -17.62 28.89
N ASP A 564 36.92 -16.46 28.34
CA ASP A 564 37.75 -15.26 28.47
C ASP A 564 37.56 -14.64 29.86
N ASN A 565 38.65 -14.11 30.45
CA ASN A 565 38.67 -13.35 31.71
C ASN A 565 38.04 -14.03 32.95
N LEU A 566 37.84 -15.34 32.92
CA LEU A 566 37.27 -16.11 34.03
C LEU A 566 38.36 -16.54 35.01
N ARG A 567 38.38 -15.93 36.20
CA ARG A 567 39.14 -16.37 37.38
C ARG A 567 38.23 -16.30 38.60
N THR A 568 37.95 -17.44 39.21
CA THR A 568 37.19 -17.51 40.47
C THR A 568 38.11 -17.90 41.61
N ASP A 569 37.86 -17.38 42.81
CA ASP A 569 38.64 -17.72 44.01
C ASP A 569 38.27 -19.11 44.55
N GLU A 570 37.05 -19.57 44.23
CA GLU A 570 36.53 -20.88 44.59
C GLU A 570 36.19 -21.72 43.36
N GLN A 571 36.13 -23.03 43.54
CA GLN A 571 35.64 -23.94 42.52
C GLN A 571 34.12 -23.92 42.52
N GLU A 572 33.54 -23.41 41.44
CA GLU A 572 32.11 -23.36 41.18
C GLU A 572 31.61 -24.70 40.63
N TYR A 573 30.57 -25.26 41.25
CA TYR A 573 29.94 -26.51 40.82
C TYR A 573 28.53 -26.66 41.42
N PRO A 574 27.53 -27.19 40.67
CA PRO A 574 27.57 -27.57 39.26
C PRO A 574 27.43 -26.35 38.33
N LEU A 575 28.06 -26.40 37.16
CA LEU A 575 27.97 -25.33 36.16
C LEU A 575 26.99 -25.68 35.05
N THR A 576 26.36 -24.66 34.49
CA THR A 576 25.50 -24.77 33.30
C THR A 576 26.14 -24.02 32.14
N ILE A 577 26.18 -24.62 30.96
CA ILE A 577 26.57 -23.94 29.73
C ILE A 577 25.31 -23.67 28.92
N GLN A 578 25.03 -22.40 28.69
CA GLN A 578 23.98 -21.97 27.76
C GLN A 578 24.62 -21.65 26.42
N MET A 579 24.01 -22.16 25.36
CA MET A 579 24.48 -22.00 23.99
C MET A 579 23.49 -21.11 23.26
N TYR A 580 24.00 -20.04 22.66
CA TYR A 580 23.22 -19.03 21.97
C TYR A 580 23.66 -18.88 20.53
N GLU A 581 22.71 -18.67 19.63
CA GLU A 581 23.00 -17.94 18.41
C GLU A 581 22.98 -16.44 18.70
N VAL A 582 24.03 -15.75 18.26
CA VAL A 582 24.17 -14.31 18.44
C VAL A 582 24.31 -13.61 17.10
N MET A 583 23.52 -12.55 16.94
CA MET A 583 23.55 -11.69 15.75
C MET A 583 23.71 -10.23 16.16
N ALA A 584 24.57 -9.53 15.45
CA ALA A 584 24.71 -8.08 15.61
C ALA A 584 23.51 -7.37 14.95
N THR A 585 22.86 -6.50 15.70
CA THR A 585 21.78 -5.63 15.23
C THR A 585 22.16 -4.16 15.46
N PRO A 586 21.47 -3.19 14.86
CA PRO A 586 21.74 -1.78 15.08
C PRO A 586 21.62 -1.32 16.54
N THR A 587 20.81 -2.02 17.35
CA THR A 587 20.56 -1.65 18.76
C THR A 587 21.34 -2.50 19.76
N GLY A 588 22.12 -3.48 19.32
CA GLY A 588 22.87 -4.39 20.19
C GLY A 588 22.96 -5.81 19.65
N GLU A 589 23.48 -6.72 20.45
CA GLU A 589 23.49 -8.15 20.11
C GLU A 589 22.17 -8.79 20.52
N ALA A 590 21.51 -9.45 19.57
CA ALA A 590 20.35 -10.28 19.85
C ALA A 590 20.79 -11.73 20.07
N LYS A 591 20.24 -12.40 21.11
CA LYS A 591 20.56 -13.79 21.44
C LYS A 591 19.34 -14.72 21.37
N ARG A 592 19.51 -15.88 20.71
CA ARG A 592 18.53 -16.98 20.68
C ARG A 592 19.15 -18.18 21.36
N LEU A 593 18.52 -18.67 22.43
CA LEU A 593 18.97 -19.87 23.11
C LEU A 593 18.74 -21.09 22.21
N VAL A 594 19.80 -21.84 21.93
CA VAL A 594 19.76 -23.02 21.04
C VAL A 594 20.08 -24.32 21.77
N GLY A 595 20.66 -24.26 22.98
CA GLY A 595 20.89 -25.46 23.77
C GLY A 595 21.39 -25.17 25.19
N ILE A 596 21.23 -26.15 26.07
CA ILE A 596 21.66 -26.10 27.47
C ILE A 596 22.40 -27.39 27.82
N LEU A 597 23.59 -27.26 28.40
CA LEU A 597 24.37 -28.36 28.94
C LEU A 597 24.49 -28.17 30.46
N LYS A 598 24.18 -29.22 31.23
CA LYS A 598 24.29 -29.20 32.70
C LYS A 598 25.34 -30.22 33.12
N GLN A 599 26.30 -29.78 33.93
CA GLN A 599 27.40 -30.60 34.43
C GLN A 599 26.95 -31.71 35.36
#